data_AF-A0A945SFP3-F1
#
_entry.id   AF-A0A945SFP3-F1
#
_cell.length_a   1.000
_cell.length_b   1.000
_cell.length_c   1.000
_cell.angle_alpha   90.00
_cell.angle_beta   90.00
_cell.angle_gamma   90.00
#
_symmetry.space_group_name_H-M   'P 1'
#
loop_
_entity.id
_entity.type
_entity.pdbx_description
1 polymer ?
#
loop_
_entity_poly.entity_id
_entity_poly.type
_entity_poly.pdbx_seq_one_letter_code
_entity_poly.pdbx_strand_id
1 'polypeptide(L)'
;EILEDVGVNLFNPDPYYQQGGDMVRVGGMGYKFEINQKIGSRISDMTLLSTGETIEATKKYVVGGWASVNPAVQGPPIYDIVSQYVTRKKVVNLPPNRAIKIVGG
;
A
#
# COMPACT_ATOMS: atom_id res chain seq x y z
N GLU A 1 10.31 -2.79 1.78
CA GLU A 1 10.65 -3.76 0.72
C GLU A 1 9.55 -3.83 -0.32
N ILE A 2 8.41 -4.49 -0.09
CA ILE A 2 7.32 -4.66 -1.09
C ILE A 2 6.93 -3.37 -1.85
N LEU A 3 6.70 -2.25 -1.15
CA LEU A 3 6.33 -0.98 -1.81
C LEU A 3 7.45 -0.41 -2.68
N GLU A 4 8.70 -0.59 -2.27
CA GLU A 4 9.86 -0.17 -3.03
C GLU A 4 10.02 -1.06 -4.26
N ASP A 5 9.81 -2.37 -4.16
CA ASP A 5 9.90 -3.29 -5.30
C ASP A 5 8.90 -2.94 -6.40
N VAL A 6 7.66 -2.58 -6.02
CA VAL A 6 6.66 -2.08 -6.96
C VAL A 6 7.10 -0.73 -7.55
N GLY A 7 7.69 0.16 -6.74
CA GLY A 7 8.24 1.43 -7.21
C GLY A 7 9.40 1.26 -8.19
N VAL A 8 10.29 0.28 -7.97
CA VAL A 8 11.37 -0.09 -8.89
C VAL A 8 10.81 -0.60 -10.19
N ASN A 9 9.76 -1.40 -10.13
CA ASN A 9 9.09 -1.91 -11.32
C ASN A 9 8.47 -0.79 -12.15
N LEU A 10 7.69 0.12 -11.54
CA LEU A 10 6.95 1.14 -12.28
C LEU A 10 7.81 2.32 -12.74
N PHE A 11 8.80 2.71 -11.94
CA PHE A 11 9.63 3.89 -12.17
C PHE A 11 11.09 3.51 -12.44
N ASN A 12 11.31 2.35 -13.06
CA ASN A 12 12.64 1.98 -13.54
C ASN A 12 13.09 2.99 -14.60
N PRO A 13 14.31 3.55 -14.53
CA PRO A 13 14.83 4.42 -15.57
C PRO A 13 14.93 3.74 -16.94
N ASP A 14 15.10 2.42 -16.98
CA ASP A 14 15.09 1.64 -18.20
C ASP A 14 13.66 1.12 -18.47
N PRO A 15 13.01 1.57 -19.56
CA PRO A 15 11.65 1.16 -19.91
C PRO A 15 11.48 -0.34 -20.14
N TYR A 16 12.55 -1.08 -20.49
CA TYR A 16 12.49 -2.53 -20.66
C TYR A 16 12.06 -3.25 -19.36
N TYR A 17 12.42 -2.68 -18.21
CA TYR A 17 12.08 -3.23 -16.90
C TYR A 17 10.77 -2.70 -16.33
N GLN A 18 10.13 -1.73 -17.00
CA GLN A 18 8.82 -1.23 -16.60
C GLN A 18 7.76 -2.25 -16.97
N GLN A 19 7.13 -2.83 -15.96
CA GLN A 19 5.92 -3.64 -16.18
C GLN A 19 4.72 -2.72 -15.97
N GLY A 20 3.68 -2.90 -16.78
CA GLY A 20 2.47 -2.09 -16.67
C GLY A 20 1.77 -2.29 -15.31
N GLY A 21 0.86 -1.37 -14.98
CA GLY A 21 0.08 -1.42 -13.74
C GLY A 21 0.21 -0.14 -12.93
N ASP A 22 -0.12 -0.24 -11.64
CA ASP A 22 -0.15 0.87 -10.69
C ASP A 22 0.52 0.47 -9.38
N MET A 23 0.87 1.47 -8.57
CA MET A 23 1.29 1.26 -7.18
C MET A 23 0.22 0.51 -6.37
N VAL A 24 0.68 -0.33 -5.43
CA VAL A 24 -0.19 -1.00 -4.46
C VAL A 24 -0.81 0.04 -3.52
N ARG A 25 -2.11 -0.07 -3.30
CA ARG A 25 -2.88 0.80 -2.40
C ARG A 25 -2.85 0.21 -0.99
N VAL A 26 -2.34 0.96 -0.02
CA VAL A 26 -2.24 0.53 1.38
C VAL A 26 -3.19 1.35 2.25
N GLY A 27 -4.02 0.66 3.03
CA GLY A 27 -4.85 1.25 4.07
C GLY A 27 -4.19 1.09 5.45
N GLY A 28 -4.46 2.02 6.36
CA GLY A 28 -3.96 1.97 7.74
C GLY A 28 -2.50 2.41 7.92
N MET A 29 -1.78 2.73 6.84
CA MET A 29 -0.42 3.24 6.89
C MET A 29 -0.29 4.47 5.98
N GLY A 30 0.37 5.52 6.47
CA GLY A 30 0.82 6.65 5.67
C GLY A 30 2.28 6.52 5.28
N TYR A 31 2.68 7.13 4.17
CA TYR A 31 4.07 7.17 3.72
C TYR A 31 4.30 8.29 2.69
N LYS A 32 5.56 8.67 2.52
CA LYS A 32 6.03 9.54 1.44
C LYS A 32 6.63 8.68 0.33
N PHE A 33 6.31 9.03 -0.92
CA PHE A 33 6.87 8.42 -2.12
C PHE A 33 7.55 9.48 -2.98
N GLU A 34 8.84 9.31 -3.24
CA GLU A 34 9.65 10.18 -4.08
C GLU A 34 10.02 9.47 -5.38
N ILE A 35 9.41 9.87 -6.50
CA ILE A 35 9.53 9.17 -7.79
C ILE A 35 10.98 9.15 -8.29
N ASN A 36 11.64 10.30 -8.19
CA ASN A 36 12.98 10.54 -8.74
C ASN A 36 14.13 10.15 -7.79
N GLN A 37 13.83 9.56 -6.63
CA GLN A 37 14.86 9.05 -5.74
C GLN A 37 15.55 7.81 -6.32
N LYS A 38 16.74 7.51 -5.78
CA LYS A 38 17.46 6.29 -6.13
C LYS A 38 16.62 5.05 -5.77
N ILE A 39 16.78 4.00 -6.58
CA ILE A 39 16.24 2.67 -6.31
C ILE A 39 16.63 2.25 -4.89
N GLY A 40 15.66 1.81 -4.09
CA GLY A 40 15.86 1.46 -2.69
C GLY A 40 15.59 2.59 -1.71
N SER A 41 15.21 3.79 -2.19
CA SER A 41 15.08 4.99 -1.35
C SER A 41 13.87 5.87 -1.70
N ARG A 42 12.86 5.33 -2.40
CA ARG A 42 11.68 6.11 -2.78
C ARG A 42 10.64 6.20 -1.67
N ILE A 43 10.60 5.23 -0.76
CA ILE A 43 9.65 5.19 0.37
C ILE A 43 10.29 5.76 1.65
N SER A 44 9.64 6.74 2.28
CA SER A 44 10.04 7.28 3.59
C SER A 44 8.81 7.66 4.45
N ASP A 45 9.06 8.13 5.67
CA ASP A 45 8.05 8.68 6.59
C ASP A 45 6.84 7.75 6.83
N MET A 46 7.12 6.45 6.97
CA MET A 46 6.08 5.43 7.17
C MET A 46 5.46 5.57 8.56
N THR A 47 4.14 5.72 8.62
CA THR A 47 3.39 5.94 9.88
C THR A 47 2.19 5.00 9.97
N LEU A 48 1.94 4.43 11.15
CA LEU A 48 0.73 3.66 11.42
C LEU A 48 -0.41 4.62 11.75
N LEU A 49 -1.45 4.68 10.91
CA LEU A 49 -2.48 5.72 11.02
C LEU A 49 -3.36 5.59 12.26
N SER A 50 -3.49 4.38 12.84
CA SER A 50 -4.30 4.17 14.03
C SER A 50 -3.66 4.74 15.30
N THR A 51 -2.32 4.83 15.36
CA THR A 51 -1.58 5.33 16.52
C THR A 51 -0.84 6.64 16.25
N GLY A 52 -0.58 6.96 14.99
CA GLY A 52 0.27 8.08 14.57
C GLY A 52 1.76 7.80 14.72
N GLU A 53 2.15 6.61 15.19
CA GLU A 53 3.55 6.25 15.42
C GLU A 53 4.26 5.89 14.11
N THR A 54 5.57 6.10 14.07
CA THR A 54 6.43 5.65 12.97
C THR A 54 6.44 4.12 12.91
N ILE A 55 6.48 3.57 11.70
CA ILE A 55 6.70 2.14 11.49
C ILE A 55 8.14 1.78 11.89
N GLU A 56 8.28 0.78 12.74
CA GLU A 56 9.58 0.30 13.21
C GLU A 56 9.99 -0.96 12.46
N ALA A 57 11.22 -0.98 11.92
CA ALA A 57 11.70 -2.08 11.08
C ALA A 57 11.77 -3.44 11.81
N THR A 58 11.93 -3.43 13.13
CA THR A 58 12.07 -4.65 13.95
C THR A 58 10.72 -5.15 14.50
N LYS A 59 9.64 -4.38 14.36
CA LYS A 59 8.30 -4.77 14.81
C LYS A 59 7.59 -5.61 13.76
N LYS A 60 6.77 -6.56 14.24
CA LYS A 60 5.89 -7.35 13.37
C LYS A 60 4.53 -6.67 13.28
N TYR A 61 4.05 -6.49 12.05
CA TYR A 61 2.74 -5.92 11.76
C TYR A 61 1.87 -6.98 11.09
N VAL A 62 0.59 -7.03 11.45
CA VAL A 62 -0.38 -7.86 10.76
C VAL A 62 -0.81 -7.12 9.50
N VAL A 63 -0.61 -7.74 8.35
CA VAL A 63 -0.98 -7.18 7.04
C VAL A 63 -2.05 -8.07 6.42
N GLY A 64 -3.19 -7.47 6.08
CA GLY A 64 -4.24 -8.10 5.30
C GLY A 64 -4.19 -7.64 3.84
N GLY A 65 -4.49 -8.54 2.92
CA GLY A 65 -4.57 -8.22 1.50
C GLY A 65 -5.42 -9.25 0.76
N TRP A 66 -5.92 -8.89 -0.41
CA TRP A 66 -6.60 -9.80 -1.34
C TRP A 66 -5.80 -9.89 -2.63
N ALA A 67 -6.09 -10.91 -3.45
CA ALA A 67 -5.34 -11.21 -4.67
C ALA A 67 -3.82 -11.36 -4.39
N SER A 68 -3.49 -11.97 -3.25
CA SER A 68 -2.10 -12.21 -2.89
C SER A 68 -1.46 -13.18 -3.89
N VAL A 69 -0.24 -12.87 -4.32
CA VAL A 69 0.62 -13.79 -5.05
C VAL A 69 1.17 -14.90 -4.14
N ASN A 70 1.03 -14.76 -2.82
CA ASN A 70 1.44 -15.79 -1.86
C ASN A 70 0.34 -16.87 -1.76
N PRO A 71 0.61 -18.11 -2.23
CA PRO A 71 -0.40 -19.17 -2.27
C PRO A 71 -0.80 -19.69 -0.89
N ALA A 72 -0.03 -19.40 0.16
CA ALA A 72 -0.32 -19.85 1.52
C ALA A 72 -1.35 -18.96 2.25
N VAL A 73 -1.72 -17.80 1.68
CA VAL A 73 -2.69 -16.89 2.29
C VAL A 73 -4.09 -17.43 2.07
N GLN A 74 -4.74 -17.85 3.16
CA GLN A 74 -6.13 -18.30 3.16
C GLN A 74 -7.04 -17.21 3.73
N GLY A 75 -8.25 -17.12 3.21
CA GLY A 75 -9.26 -16.19 3.69
C GLY A 75 -10.54 -16.30 2.88
N PRO A 76 -11.66 -15.78 3.39
CA PRO A 76 -12.89 -15.72 2.61
C PRO A 76 -12.68 -14.76 1.41
N PRO A 77 -13.47 -14.92 0.33
CA PRO A 77 -13.43 -14.00 -0.78
C PRO A 77 -13.67 -12.56 -0.33
N ILE A 78 -12.89 -11.61 -0.88
CA ILE A 78 -12.97 -10.20 -0.46
C ILE A 78 -14.36 -9.61 -0.67
N TYR A 79 -15.09 -10.06 -1.70
CA TYR A 79 -16.45 -9.59 -1.97
C TYR A 79 -17.43 -9.95 -0.85
N ASP A 80 -17.25 -11.08 -0.16
CA ASP A 80 -18.09 -11.46 0.99
C ASP A 80 -17.84 -10.52 2.17
N ILE A 81 -16.56 -10.22 2.45
CA ILE A 81 -16.16 -9.29 3.51
C ILE A 81 -16.75 -7.90 3.26
N VAL A 82 -16.60 -7.38 2.04
CA VAL A 82 -17.09 -6.05 1.66
C VAL A 82 -18.62 -6.01 1.70
N SER A 83 -19.30 -7.01 1.14
CA SER A 83 -20.77 -7.08 1.12
C SER A 83 -21.35 -7.09 2.53
N GLN A 84 -20.79 -7.89 3.42
CA GLN A 84 -21.19 -7.92 4.82
C GLN A 84 -20.93 -6.59 5.54
N TYR A 85 -19.79 -5.93 5.26
CA TYR A 85 -19.48 -4.62 5.83
C TYR A 85 -20.51 -3.56 5.41
N VAL A 86 -20.77 -3.45 4.10
CA VAL A 86 -21.72 -2.46 3.56
C VAL A 86 -23.13 -2.71 4.09
N THR A 87 -23.56 -3.98 4.14
CA THR A 87 -24.88 -4.37 4.68
C THR A 87 -25.07 -3.89 6.12
N ARG A 88 -24.06 -4.09 6.98
CA ARG A 88 -24.10 -3.63 8.38
C ARG A 88 -24.02 -2.12 8.51
N LYS A 89 -23.13 -1.49 7.73
CA LYS A 89 -22.83 -0.05 7.85
C LYS A 89 -23.92 0.84 7.28
N LYS A 90 -24.68 0.34 6.28
CA LYS A 90 -25.77 1.00 5.53
C LYS A 90 -25.35 2.24 4.74
N VAL A 91 -24.70 3.21 5.38
CA VAL A 91 -24.18 4.43 4.76
C VAL A 91 -22.67 4.48 4.95
N VAL A 92 -21.95 4.47 3.83
CA VAL A 92 -20.49 4.49 3.81
C VAL A 92 -20.02 5.91 3.45
N ASN A 93 -19.35 6.57 4.38
CA ASN A 93 -18.72 7.87 4.15
C ASN A 93 -17.20 7.69 4.05
N LEU A 94 -16.62 8.05 2.91
CA LEU A 94 -15.20 7.89 2.62
C LEU A 94 -14.57 9.26 2.41
N PRO A 95 -13.87 9.83 3.42
CA PRO A 95 -13.12 11.04 3.21
C PRO A 95 -11.95 10.78 2.24
N PRO A 96 -11.47 11.81 1.51
CA PRO A 96 -10.29 11.68 0.66
C PRO A 96 -9.09 11.16 1.46
N ASN A 97 -8.38 10.19 0.88
CA ASN A 97 -7.15 9.68 1.48
C ASN A 97 -6.02 10.70 1.31
N ARG A 98 -5.46 11.18 2.43
CA ARG A 98 -4.34 12.12 2.48
C ARG A 98 -3.09 11.53 3.15
N ALA A 99 -3.09 10.22 3.38
CA ALA A 99 -2.02 9.53 4.09
C ALA A 99 -0.77 9.28 3.23
N ILE A 100 -0.90 9.42 1.90
CA ILE A 100 0.22 9.23 0.96
C ILE A 100 0.64 10.58 0.40
N LYS A 101 1.92 10.91 0.56
CA LYS A 101 2.54 12.12 0.00
C LYS A 101 3.43 11.76 -1.18
N ILE A 102 3.08 12.23 -2.37
CA ILE A 102 3.85 11.99 -3.59
C ILE A 102 4.72 13.22 -3.91
N VAL A 103 5.98 13.01 -4.28
CA VAL A 103 6.92 14.06 -4.68
C VAL A 103 7.60 13.67 -6.00
N GLY A 104 7.75 14.65 -6.89
CA GLY A 104 8.52 14.49 -8.14
C GLY A 104 7.70 14.14 -9.38
N GLY A 105 6.44 14.59 -9.44
CA GLY A 105 5.64 14.63 -10.67
C GLY A 105 5.72 15.99 -11.35
#